data_AF-A0A6I1QJK2-F1
#
_entry.id   AF-A0A6I1QJK2-F1
#
_cell.length_a   1.000
_cell.length_b   1.000
_cell.length_c   1.000
_cell.angle_alpha   90.00
_cell.angle_beta   90.00
_cell.angle_gamma   90.00
#
_symmetry.space_group_name_H-M   'P 1'
#
loop_
_entity.id
_entity.type
_entity.pdbx_description
1 polymer ?
#
loop_
_entity_poly.entity_id
_entity_poly.type
_entity_poly.pdbx_seq_one_letter_code
_entity_poly.pdbx_strand_id
1 'polypeptide(L)' 'MREWFWEKIDSKGAHKSVIYRARVPGGWLISMVGDGWSIASGLAITFVPDASHEWDGNSLEVK' A
#
# COMPACT_ATOMS: atom_id res chain seq x y z
N MET A 1 -10.24 -14.66 11.02
CA MET A 1 -8.97 -13.89 10.92
C MET A 1 -9.23 -12.77 9.92
N ARG A 2 -8.90 -11.50 10.20
CA ARG A 2 -9.04 -10.44 9.17
C ARG A 2 -7.83 -10.54 8.24
N GLU A 3 -8.08 -10.83 6.97
CA GLU A 3 -7.06 -10.88 5.92
C GLU A 3 -6.94 -9.51 5.26
N TRP A 4 -5.72 -9.13 4.88
CA TRP A 4 -5.44 -7.88 4.17
C TRP A 4 -5.19 -8.18 2.70
N PHE A 5 -6.02 -7.62 1.84
CA PHE A 5 -5.93 -7.82 0.39
C PHE A 5 -5.01 -6.76 -0.22
N TRP A 6 -3.90 -7.22 -0.79
CA TRP A 6 -2.96 -6.38 -1.52
C TRP A 6 -3.30 -6.38 -3.01
N GLU A 7 -3.59 -5.21 -3.57
CA GLU A 7 -3.82 -5.00 -4.99
C GLU A 7 -2.57 -4.37 -5.63
N LYS A 8 -2.16 -4.89 -6.80
CA LYS A 8 -1.07 -4.30 -7.57
C LYS A 8 -1.56 -3.00 -8.22
N ILE A 9 -0.76 -1.94 -8.13
CA ILE A 9 -1.01 -0.68 -8.82
C ILE A 9 -0.14 -0.64 -10.07
N ASP A 10 -0.76 -0.34 -11.21
CA ASP A 10 -0.02 -0.03 -12.42
C ASP A 10 0.56 1.39 -12.34
N SER A 11 1.88 1.48 -12.41
CA SER A 11 2.60 2.76 -12.46
C SER A 11 3.05 3.04 -13.89
N LYS A 12 2.99 4.31 -14.30
CA LYS A 12 3.53 4.78 -15.59
C LYS A 12 4.83 5.54 -15.31
N GLY A 13 5.96 5.07 -15.83
CA GLY A 13 7.26 5.72 -15.64
C GLY A 13 8.45 4.76 -15.72
N ALA A 14 9.67 5.31 -15.69
CA ALA A 14 10.93 4.58 -15.96
C ALA A 14 11.43 3.69 -14.81
N HIS A 15 10.82 3.75 -13.62
CA HIS A 15 11.20 2.91 -12.49
C HIS A 15 10.38 1.62 -12.51
N LYS A 16 11.05 0.48 -12.68
CA LYS A 16 10.38 -0.82 -12.85
C LYS A 16 9.86 -1.43 -11.53
N SER A 17 9.76 -0.67 -10.46
CA SER A 17 9.32 -1.19 -9.15
C SER A 17 7.85 -1.64 -9.20
N VAL A 18 7.57 -2.78 -8.57
CA VAL A 18 6.21 -3.28 -8.39
C VAL A 18 5.62 -2.58 -7.17
N ILE A 19 4.47 -1.93 -7.35
CA ILE A 19 3.76 -1.24 -6.27
C ILE A 19 2.50 -2.02 -5.93
N TYR A 20 2.28 -2.25 -4.65
CA TYR A 20 1.06 -2.82 -4.09
C TYR A 20 0.42 -1.83 -3.14
N ARG A 21 -0.90 -1.90 -2.98
CA ARG A 21 -1.60 -1.24 -1.87
C ARG A 21 -2.54 -2.18 -1.16
N ALA A 22 -2.71 -1.96 0.13
CA ALA A 22 -3.74 -2.58 0.93
C ALA A 22 -4.56 -1.51 1.66
N ARG A 23 -5.86 -1.72 1.63
CA ARG A 23 -6.88 -0.99 2.38
C ARG A 23 -6.75 -1.34 3.88
N VAL A 24 -6.48 -0.38 4.77
CA VAL A 24 -6.34 -0.60 6.24
C VAL A 24 -6.96 0.53 7.05
N PRO A 25 -7.66 0.30 8.18
CA PRO A 25 -8.46 1.33 8.88
C PRO A 25 -7.77 2.70 8.97
N GLY A 26 -8.45 3.75 8.50
CA GLY A 26 -7.91 5.12 8.42
C GLY A 26 -7.03 5.44 7.20
N GLY A 27 -6.82 4.51 6.26
CA GLY A 27 -6.10 4.83 5.02
C GLY A 27 -5.61 3.62 4.22
N TRP A 28 -4.41 3.79 3.66
CA TRP A 28 -3.79 2.82 2.78
C TRP A 28 -2.38 2.51 3.24
N LEU A 29 -1.99 1.24 3.16
CA LEU A 29 -0.58 0.87 3.10
C LEU A 29 -0.17 0.74 1.65
N ILE A 30 0.88 1.45 1.27
CA ILE A 30 1.52 1.33 -0.03
C ILE A 30 2.85 0.61 0.18
N SER A 31 3.07 -0.48 -0.54
CA SER A 31 4.32 -1.22 -0.56
C SER A 31 4.95 -1.11 -1.93
N MET A 32 6.25 -0.86 -1.96
CA MET A 32 7.05 -0.87 -3.18
C MET A 32 8.13 -1.93 -3.05
N VAL A 33 8.20 -2.80 -4.06
CA VAL A 33 9.20 -3.86 -4.18
C VAL A 33 9.97 -3.62 -5.46
N GLY A 34 11.29 -3.47 -5.35
CA GLY A 34 12.17 -3.44 -6.53
C GLY A 34 12.05 -4.74 -7.34
N ASP A 35 12.11 -4.64 -8.66
CA ASP A 35 11.81 -5.73 -9.59
C ASP A 35 13.01 -6.60 -10.00
N GLY A 36 14.21 -6.33 -9.49
CA GLY A 36 15.42 -6.93 -10.04
C GLY A 36 16.39 -7.48 -9.02
N TRP A 37 16.52 -8.81 -9.02
CA TRP A 37 17.73 -9.68 -9.10
C TRP A 37 19.05 -9.35 -8.37
N SER A 38 19.17 -8.19 -7.74
CA SER A 38 20.33 -7.75 -6.99
C SER A 38 19.90 -7.61 -5.53
N ILE A 39 20.82 -7.92 -4.61
CA ILE A 39 20.65 -7.84 -3.15
C ILE A 39 20.20 -6.43 -2.67
N ALA A 40 20.17 -5.42 -3.54
CA ALA A 40 19.74 -4.07 -3.27
C ALA A 40 18.30 -3.74 -3.73
N SER A 41 17.42 -4.73 -3.91
CA SER A 41 15.99 -4.48 -4.11
C SER A 41 15.38 -3.88 -2.84
N GLY A 42 15.37 -2.55 -2.78
CA GLY A 42 14.79 -1.79 -1.68
C GLY A 42 13.32 -2.16 -1.46
N LEU A 43 12.96 -2.35 -0.19
CA LEU A 43 11.60 -2.49 0.27
C LEU A 43 11.20 -1.19 0.94
N ALA A 44 10.08 -0.61 0.51
CA ALA A 44 9.50 0.55 1.16
C ALA A 44 8.04 0.26 1.49
N ILE A 45 7.61 0.69 2.67
CA ILE A 45 6.21 0.74 3.06
C ILE A 45 5.89 2.16 3.52
N THR A 46 4.73 2.66 3.11
CA THR A 46 4.25 4.00 3.47
C THR A 46 2.78 3.93 3.80
N PHE A 47 2.39 4.55 4.90
CA PHE A 47 0.99 4.76 5.24
C PHE A 47 0.51 6.08 4.63
N VAL A 48 -0.59 6.03 3.90
CA VAL A 48 -1.26 7.20 3.32
C VAL A 48 -2.60 7.36 4.03
N PRO A 49 -2.81 8.44 4.81
CA PRO A 49 -4.05 8.63 5.55
C PRO A 49 -5.22 8.91 4.60
N ASP A 50 -6.39 8.40 4.95
CA ASP A 50 -7.66 8.77 4.33
C ASP A 50 -8.22 10.03 5.00
N ALA A 51 -7.64 11.19 4.66
CA ALA A 51 -7.98 12.47 5.29
C ALA A 51 -9.41 12.94 4.98
N SER A 52 -9.96 12.55 3.83
CA SER A 52 -11.34 12.85 3.46
C SER A 52 -12.34 11.85 4.06
N HIS A 53 -11.87 10.82 4.77
CA HIS A 53 -12.70 9.74 5.33
C HIS A 53 -13.62 9.10 4.26
N GLU A 54 -13.20 9.13 3.00
CA GLU A 54 -13.96 8.60 1.87
C GLU A 54 -13.83 7.08 1.76
N TRP A 55 -12.92 6.49 2.52
CA TRP A 55 -12.67 5.07 2.52
C TRP A 55 -13.23 4.42 3.79
N ASP A 56 -14.33 3.70 3.64
CA ASP A 56 -15.12 3.10 4.72
C ASP A 56 -14.67 1.67 5.07
N GLY A 57 -13.37 1.42 5.20
CA GLY A 57 -12.83 0.17 5.76
C GLY A 57 -13.17 -0.08 7.25
N ASN A 58 -14.33 0.43 7.69
CA ASN A 58 -14.86 0.78 9.00
C ASN A 58 -13.97 1.76 9.74
N SER A 59 -14.00 3.01 9.26
CA SER A 59 -13.30 4.18 9.79
C SER A 59 -13.42 4.27 11.31
N LEU A 60 -12.38 3.73 11.97
CA LEU A 60 -12.11 3.75 13.41
C LEU A 60 -13.30 3.36 14.30
N GLU A 61 -13.30 2.14 14.87
CA GLU A 61 -13.90 1.98 16.19
C GLU A 61 -13.01 2.75 17.17
N VAL A 62 -13.41 3.99 17.46
CA VAL A 62 -12.87 4.78 18.55
C VAL A 62 -13.15 4.00 19.83
N LYS A 63 -12.10 3.56 20.52
CA LYS A 63 -12.19 3.05 21.89
C LYS A 63 -12.13 4.20 22.88
#